data_AF-A0A936NRQ0-F1
#
_entry.id   AF-A0A936NRQ0-F1
#
_cell.length_a   1.000
_cell.length_b   1.000
_cell.length_c   1.000
_cell.angle_alpha   90.00
_cell.angle_beta   90.00
_cell.angle_gamma   90.00
#
_symmetry.space_group_name_H-M   'P 1'
#
loop_
_entity.id
_entity.type
_entity.pdbx_description
1 polymer ?
#
loop_
_entity_poly.entity_id
_entity_poly.type
_entity_poly.pdbx_seq_one_letter_code
_entity_poly.pdbx_strand_id
1 'polypeptide(L)'
;MQHGITEEEWNDYLDGLAEPEMRTRIEAHLIGCMACWEFYERLANVSQSLHEASSEARDHTMIEDKRMHAMLRAIFTNLRTVRAETITQKQIQLWLESLEKALSPICGAEAAAKVLHAAARYSPAQSLESVRPDNWEPFLDRLTNITAAMCGDTFASLIQERGQM
;
A
#
# COMPACT_ATOMS: atom_id res chain seq x y z
N MET A 1 12.46 5.48 -31.53
CA MET A 1 13.35 4.60 -32.31
C MET A 1 14.51 5.43 -32.84
N GLN A 2 15.73 5.19 -32.36
CA GLN A 2 16.93 5.96 -32.74
C GLN A 2 18.00 4.99 -33.24
N HIS A 3 18.47 5.19 -34.47
CA HIS A 3 19.49 4.36 -35.15
C HIS A 3 19.27 2.83 -35.05
N GLY A 4 18.01 2.39 -35.15
CA GLY A 4 17.68 0.96 -35.14
C GLY A 4 17.55 0.34 -33.75
N ILE A 5 17.70 1.13 -32.68
CA ILE A 5 17.35 0.73 -31.31
C ILE A 5 15.96 1.29 -30.99
N THR A 6 15.05 0.41 -30.60
CA THR A 6 13.68 0.78 -30.22
C THR A 6 13.66 1.43 -28.84
N GLU A 7 12.56 2.08 -28.50
CA GLU A 7 12.40 2.68 -27.17
C GLU A 7 12.33 1.61 -26.06
N GLU A 8 11.65 0.50 -26.34
CA GLU A 8 11.58 -0.67 -25.45
C GLU A 8 12.97 -1.25 -25.19
N GLU A 9 13.78 -1.43 -26.24
CA GLU A 9 15.15 -1.93 -26.11
C GLU A 9 16.05 -0.96 -25.29
N TRP A 10 15.83 0.35 -25.40
CA TRP A 10 16.52 1.34 -24.58
C TRP A 10 16.12 1.25 -23.10
N ASN A 11 14.82 1.10 -22.82
CA ASN A 11 14.31 0.98 -21.46
C ASN A 11 14.83 -0.30 -20.80
N ASP A 12 14.72 -1.44 -21.47
CA ASP A 12 15.23 -2.72 -20.97
C ASP A 12 16.74 -2.68 -20.71
N TYR A 13 17.50 -2.00 -21.57
CA TYR A 13 18.93 -1.82 -21.40
C TYR A 13 19.27 -0.96 -20.18
N LEU A 14 18.57 0.17 -19.99
CA LEU A 14 18.76 1.09 -18.87
C LEU A 14 18.33 0.48 -17.53
N ASP A 15 17.26 -0.32 -17.53
CA ASP A 15 16.73 -1.01 -16.35
C ASP A 15 17.52 -2.28 -15.99
N GLY A 16 18.52 -2.64 -16.80
CA GLY A 16 19.36 -3.83 -16.61
C GLY A 16 18.66 -5.14 -16.97
N LEU A 17 17.48 -5.08 -17.56
CA LEU A 17 16.64 -6.21 -17.98
C LEU A 17 16.99 -6.74 -19.38
N ALA A 18 17.84 -6.04 -20.13
CA ALA A 18 18.21 -6.45 -21.47
C ALA A 18 18.91 -7.82 -21.49
N GLU A 19 18.39 -8.72 -22.34
CA GLU A 19 18.99 -10.00 -22.65
C GLU A 19 20.46 -9.86 -23.12
N PRO A 20 21.35 -10.83 -22.83
CA PRO A 20 22.78 -10.71 -23.10
C PRO A 20 23.13 -10.35 -24.56
N GLU A 21 22.38 -10.90 -25.53
CA GLU A 21 22.56 -10.63 -26.95
C GLU A 21 22.19 -9.17 -27.30
N MET A 22 21.07 -8.68 -26.77
CA MET A 22 20.64 -7.30 -26.95
C MET A 22 21.61 -6.33 -26.30
N ARG A 23 22.08 -6.62 -25.08
CA ARG A 23 23.09 -5.83 -24.37
C ARG A 23 24.37 -5.71 -25.19
N THR A 24 24.90 -6.83 -25.67
CA THR A 24 26.13 -6.86 -26.49
C THR A 24 25.96 -6.04 -27.78
N ARG A 25 24.79 -6.15 -28.45
CA ARG A 25 24.50 -5.38 -29.66
C ARG A 25 24.44 -3.87 -29.40
N ILE A 26 23.77 -3.44 -28.33
CA ILE A 26 23.67 -2.02 -27.95
C ILE A 26 25.04 -1.48 -27.56
N GLU A 27 25.82 -2.20 -26.74
CA GLU A 27 27.18 -1.80 -26.37
C GLU A 27 28.10 -1.65 -27.58
N ALA A 28 28.08 -2.61 -28.51
CA ALA A 28 28.83 -2.53 -29.76
C ALA A 28 28.42 -1.32 -30.61
N HIS A 29 27.12 -0.99 -30.63
CA HIS A 29 26.61 0.20 -31.32
C HIS A 29 27.07 1.51 -30.64
N LEU A 30 27.05 1.57 -29.31
CA LEU A 30 27.49 2.72 -28.54
C LEU A 30 28.97 3.06 -28.76
N ILE A 31 29.82 2.04 -28.96
CA ILE A 31 31.23 2.24 -29.32
C ILE A 31 31.38 2.92 -30.69
N GLY A 32 30.50 2.59 -31.64
CA GLY A 32 30.58 3.05 -33.02
C GLY A 32 29.77 4.32 -33.35
N CYS A 33 28.84 4.74 -32.50
CA CYS A 33 27.91 5.82 -32.79
C CYS A 33 27.88 6.88 -31.68
N MET A 34 28.62 7.98 -31.88
CA MET A 34 28.71 9.08 -30.91
C MET A 34 27.33 9.67 -30.54
N ALA A 35 26.44 9.83 -31.53
CA ALA A 35 25.11 10.38 -31.29
C ALA A 35 24.24 9.49 -30.39
N CYS A 36 24.39 8.16 -30.49
CA CYS A 36 23.71 7.22 -29.59
C CYS A 36 24.37 7.15 -28.22
N TRP A 37 25.69 7.35 -28.15
CA TRP A 37 26.39 7.48 -26.87
C TRP A 37 25.95 8.72 -26.10
N GLU A 38 25.90 9.90 -26.73
CA GLU A 38 25.39 11.13 -26.09
C GLU A 38 23.90 11.04 -25.71
N PHE A 39 23.12 10.28 -26.47
CA PHE A 39 21.72 10.01 -26.14
C PHE A 39 21.61 9.10 -24.92
N TYR A 40 22.37 8.00 -24.88
CA TYR A 40 22.47 7.11 -23.73
C TYR A 40 22.94 7.84 -22.48
N GLU A 41 23.98 8.66 -22.57
CA GLU A 41 24.50 9.43 -21.43
C GLU A 41 23.43 10.36 -20.84
N ARG A 42 22.67 11.05 -21.69
CA ARG A 42 21.54 11.89 -21.25
C ARG A 42 20.45 11.06 -20.57
N LEU A 43 20.05 9.93 -21.16
CA LEU A 43 19.05 9.04 -20.59
C LEU A 43 19.47 8.44 -19.25
N ALA A 44 20.70 7.92 -19.17
CA ALA A 44 21.27 7.35 -17.95
C ALA A 44 21.34 8.39 -16.83
N ASN A 45 21.78 9.61 -17.14
CA ASN A 45 21.81 10.71 -16.17
C ASN A 45 20.41 11.09 -15.68
N VAL A 46 19.42 11.20 -16.58
CA VAL A 46 18.03 11.48 -16.19
C VAL A 46 17.44 10.36 -15.34
N SER A 47 17.68 9.10 -15.72
CA SER A 47 17.21 7.94 -14.95
C SER A 47 17.82 7.90 -13.56
N GLN A 48 19.13 8.16 -13.44
CA GLN A 48 19.82 8.26 -12.16
C GLN A 48 19.29 9.40 -11.30
N SER A 49 19.13 10.61 -11.86
CA SER A 49 18.56 11.74 -11.13
C SER A 49 17.12 11.49 -10.69
N LEU A 50 16.31 10.81 -11.51
CA LEU A 50 14.96 10.41 -11.14
C LEU A 50 14.98 9.35 -10.02
N HIS A 51 15.92 8.42 -10.05
CA HIS A 51 16.11 7.42 -9.00
C HIS A 51 16.51 8.08 -7.68
N GLU A 52 17.47 9.00 -7.70
CA GLU A 52 17.90 9.79 -6.55
C GLU A 52 16.77 10.65 -6.00
N ALA A 53 16.08 11.41 -6.86
CA ALA A 53 14.93 12.21 -6.45
C ALA A 53 13.77 11.34 -5.93
N SER A 54 13.57 10.14 -6.48
CA SER A 54 12.58 9.17 -5.98
C SER A 54 13.00 8.59 -4.62
N SER A 55 14.30 8.34 -4.42
CA SER A 55 14.84 7.90 -3.14
C SER A 55 14.72 9.00 -2.10
N GLU A 56 15.14 10.22 -2.41
CA GLU A 56 15.01 11.40 -1.55
C GLU A 56 13.54 11.69 -1.24
N ALA A 57 12.67 11.62 -2.25
CA ALA A 57 11.23 11.74 -2.04
C ALA A 57 10.72 10.63 -1.13
N ARG A 58 11.14 9.37 -1.28
CA ARG A 58 10.78 8.28 -0.36
C ARG A 58 11.31 8.51 1.05
N ASP A 59 12.53 9.00 1.18
CA ASP A 59 13.16 9.31 2.47
C ASP A 59 12.50 10.51 3.16
N HIS A 60 11.92 11.44 2.38
CA HIS A 60 11.19 12.62 2.89
C HIS A 60 9.67 12.42 3.03
N THR A 61 9.09 11.45 2.30
CA THR A 61 7.66 11.11 2.36
C THR A 61 7.36 9.87 3.17
N MET A 62 8.37 9.12 3.61
CA MET A 62 8.25 8.28 4.78
C MET A 62 8.08 9.18 6.01
N ILE A 63 6.85 9.61 6.24
CA ILE A 63 6.39 9.73 7.62
C ILE A 63 6.62 8.34 8.18
N GLU A 64 7.69 8.16 8.99
CA GLU A 64 7.96 6.91 9.69
C GLU A 64 6.62 6.37 10.17
N ASP A 65 6.30 5.11 9.87
CA ASP A 65 5.01 4.55 10.23
C ASP A 65 4.69 4.90 11.69
N LYS A 66 5.66 4.81 12.59
CA LYS A 66 5.52 5.22 14.00
C LYS A 66 5.10 6.67 14.23
N ARG A 67 5.60 7.62 13.43
CA ARG A 67 5.25 9.05 13.49
C ARG A 67 3.88 9.33 12.88
N MET A 68 3.52 8.62 11.80
CA MET A 68 2.18 8.67 11.22
C MET A 68 1.16 8.09 12.22
N HIS A 69 1.48 6.96 12.84
CA HIS A 69 0.73 6.35 13.93
C HIS A 69 0.62 7.31 15.13
N ALA A 70 1.70 7.98 15.55
CA ALA A 70 1.65 8.93 16.67
C ALA A 70 0.76 10.14 16.37
N MET A 71 0.83 10.69 15.15
CA MET A 71 0.01 11.82 14.74
C MET A 71 -1.46 11.43 14.58
N LEU A 72 -1.74 10.29 13.93
CA LEU A 72 -3.09 9.75 13.78
C LEU A 72 -3.67 9.38 15.14
N ARG A 73 -2.93 8.71 16.02
CA ARG A 73 -3.35 8.45 17.41
C ARG A 73 -3.61 9.72 18.18
N ALA A 74 -2.78 10.76 18.06
CA ALA A 74 -3.02 12.02 18.75
C ALA A 74 -4.33 12.67 18.28
N ILE A 75 -4.60 12.66 16.98
CA ILE A 75 -5.85 13.15 16.40
C ILE A 75 -7.04 12.30 16.86
N PHE A 76 -6.93 10.96 16.81
CA PHE A 76 -8.00 10.05 17.20
C PHE A 76 -8.24 10.03 18.71
N THR A 77 -7.21 10.16 19.55
CA THR A 77 -7.35 10.30 21.01
C THR A 77 -8.06 11.60 21.37
N ASN A 78 -7.75 12.69 20.66
CA ASN A 78 -8.48 13.95 20.78
C ASN A 78 -9.94 13.86 20.30
N LEU A 79 -10.26 12.95 19.39
CA LEU A 79 -11.64 12.64 18.99
C LEU A 79 -12.35 11.70 19.99
N ARG A 80 -11.61 10.82 20.65
CA ARG A 80 -12.10 9.85 21.65
C ARG A 80 -12.51 10.51 22.98
N THR A 81 -11.82 11.59 23.39
CA THR A 81 -12.18 12.36 24.59
C THR A 81 -13.57 12.98 24.54
N VAL A 82 -14.28 12.89 23.42
CA VAL A 82 -15.63 13.44 23.24
C VAL A 82 -16.77 12.44 23.56
N ARG A 83 -16.57 11.11 23.67
CA ARG A 83 -17.70 10.20 23.94
C ARG A 83 -17.39 8.95 24.77
N ALA A 84 -17.86 8.96 26.02
CA ALA A 84 -18.09 7.78 26.85
C ALA A 84 -19.60 7.49 26.93
N GLU A 85 -20.22 7.17 25.78
CA GLU A 85 -21.61 6.69 25.73
C GLU A 85 -21.61 5.27 25.14
N THR A 86 -22.35 4.37 25.80
CA THR A 86 -22.55 2.95 25.47
C THR A 86 -22.60 2.67 23.97
N ILE A 87 -21.73 1.78 23.49
CA ILE A 87 -21.70 1.31 22.10
C ILE A 87 -23.05 0.67 21.76
N THR A 88 -23.74 1.24 20.78
CA THR A 88 -25.04 0.77 20.28
C THR A 88 -24.87 -0.10 19.04
N GLN A 89 -25.85 -0.97 18.75
CA GLN A 89 -25.86 -1.78 17.52
C GLN A 89 -25.75 -0.91 16.25
N LYS A 90 -26.32 0.29 16.27
CA LYS A 90 -26.27 1.24 15.16
C LYS A 90 -24.84 1.76 14.91
N GLN A 91 -24.05 1.94 15.96
CA GLN A 91 -22.64 2.33 15.84
C GLN A 91 -21.80 1.21 15.24
N ILE A 92 -22.03 -0.04 15.65
CA ILE A 92 -21.34 -1.19 15.06
C ILE A 92 -21.61 -1.30 13.57
N GLN A 93 -22.85 -1.10 13.13
CA GLN A 93 -23.16 -1.13 11.71
C GLN A 93 -22.40 -0.03 10.93
N LEU A 94 -22.33 1.18 11.49
CA LEU A 94 -21.57 2.28 10.90
C LEU A 94 -20.06 1.97 10.84
N TRP A 95 -19.52 1.28 11.85
CA TRP A 95 -18.12 0.86 11.86
C TRP A 95 -17.84 -0.23 10.83
N LEU A 96 -18.71 -1.22 10.70
CA LEU A 96 -18.60 -2.25 9.66
C LEU A 96 -18.56 -1.63 8.26
N GLU A 97 -19.47 -0.69 7.97
CA GLU A 97 -19.46 0.06 6.70
C GLU A 97 -18.19 0.90 6.50
N SER A 98 -17.68 1.51 7.58
CA SER A 98 -16.44 2.30 7.56
C SER A 98 -15.21 1.41 7.29
N LEU A 99 -15.17 0.22 7.89
CA LEU A 99 -14.10 -0.76 7.70
C LEU A 99 -14.12 -1.32 6.28
N GLU A 100 -15.29 -1.63 5.72
CA GLU A 100 -15.42 -2.08 4.33
C GLU A 100 -14.91 -1.01 3.35
N LYS A 101 -15.30 0.26 3.56
CA LYS A 101 -14.83 1.40 2.76
C LYS A 101 -13.33 1.63 2.89
N ALA A 102 -12.75 1.35 4.06
CA ALA A 102 -11.30 1.46 4.28
C ALA A 102 -10.52 0.33 3.60
N LEU A 103 -11.07 -0.89 3.57
CA LEU A 103 -10.44 -2.07 2.96
C LEU A 103 -10.56 -2.10 1.43
N SER A 104 -11.66 -1.56 0.88
CA SER A 104 -11.99 -1.64 -0.54
C SER A 104 -10.91 -1.07 -1.49
N PRO A 105 -10.27 0.08 -1.21
CA PRO A 105 -9.20 0.60 -2.07
C PRO A 105 -7.93 -0.25 -2.09
N ILE A 106 -7.71 -1.07 -1.06
CA ILE A 106 -6.48 -1.84 -0.87
C ILE A 106 -6.60 -3.21 -1.55
N CYS A 107 -7.72 -3.89 -1.34
CA CYS A 107 -7.91 -5.27 -1.79
C CYS A 107 -9.06 -5.46 -2.79
N GLY A 108 -9.80 -4.39 -3.12
CA GLY A 108 -11.03 -4.45 -3.89
C GLY A 108 -12.26 -4.71 -3.02
N ALA A 109 -13.44 -4.24 -3.46
CA ALA A 109 -14.67 -4.32 -2.69
C ALA A 109 -15.08 -5.77 -2.34
N GLU A 110 -14.93 -6.70 -3.29
CA GLU A 110 -15.28 -8.11 -3.06
C GLU A 110 -14.36 -8.77 -2.02
N ALA A 111 -13.05 -8.45 -2.04
CA ALA A 111 -12.11 -8.97 -1.06
C ALA A 111 -12.33 -8.34 0.32
N ALA A 112 -12.65 -7.04 0.39
CA ALA A 112 -12.99 -6.35 1.62
C ALA A 112 -14.18 -7.02 2.33
N ALA A 113 -15.26 -7.29 1.59
CA ALA A 113 -16.43 -8.01 2.10
C ALA A 113 -16.07 -9.43 2.58
N LYS A 114 -15.27 -10.18 1.80
CA LYS A 114 -14.82 -11.53 2.19
C LYS A 114 -13.98 -11.52 3.47
N VAL A 115 -13.12 -10.52 3.66
CA VAL A 115 -12.28 -10.36 4.85
C VAL A 115 -13.13 -10.08 6.08
N LEU A 116 -14.13 -9.19 5.97
CA LEU A 116 -15.09 -8.94 7.06
C LEU A 116 -15.89 -10.19 7.42
N HIS A 117 -16.39 -10.92 6.43
CA HIS A 117 -17.09 -12.19 6.65
C HIS A 117 -16.18 -13.25 7.27
N ALA A 118 -14.92 -13.34 6.85
CA ALA A 118 -13.96 -14.26 7.43
C ALA A 118 -13.67 -13.91 8.90
N ALA A 119 -13.44 -12.64 9.21
CA ALA A 119 -13.23 -12.17 10.58
C ALA A 119 -14.43 -12.50 11.48
N ALA A 120 -15.65 -12.27 11.00
CA ALA A 120 -16.87 -12.61 11.75
C ALA A 120 -17.05 -14.12 11.93
N ARG A 121 -16.77 -14.92 10.89
CA ARG A 121 -16.85 -16.38 10.96
C ARG A 121 -15.89 -16.99 11.98
N TYR A 122 -14.71 -16.40 12.13
CA TYR A 122 -13.69 -16.86 13.08
C TYR A 122 -13.71 -16.11 14.43
N SER A 123 -14.74 -15.31 14.68
CA SER A 123 -15.01 -14.67 15.97
C SER A 123 -16.23 -15.31 16.66
N PRO A 124 -16.50 -14.99 17.93
CA PRO A 124 -17.72 -15.43 18.63
C PRO A 124 -19.03 -15.00 17.94
N ALA A 125 -18.99 -14.02 17.03
CA ALA A 125 -20.15 -13.59 16.25
C ALA A 125 -20.59 -14.66 15.24
N GLN A 126 -19.66 -15.43 14.66
CA GLN A 126 -19.88 -16.46 13.62
C GLN A 126 -20.45 -15.96 12.29
N SER A 127 -21.12 -14.81 12.26
CA SER A 127 -21.62 -14.13 11.06
C SER A 127 -21.53 -12.61 11.23
N LEU A 128 -21.52 -11.87 10.12
CA LEU A 128 -21.36 -10.41 10.15
C LEU A 128 -22.58 -9.71 10.78
N GLU A 129 -23.76 -10.28 10.59
CA GLU A 129 -25.04 -9.81 11.13
C GLU A 129 -25.15 -10.03 12.66
N SER A 130 -24.35 -10.96 13.17
CA SER A 130 -24.31 -11.33 14.59
C SER A 130 -23.25 -10.53 15.36
N VAL A 131 -22.54 -9.62 14.70
CA VAL A 131 -21.58 -8.73 15.35
C VAL A 131 -22.32 -7.70 16.21
N ARG A 132 -21.98 -7.69 17.50
CA ARG A 132 -22.66 -6.96 18.58
C ARG A 132 -21.62 -6.42 19.57
N PRO A 133 -22.00 -5.48 20.46
CA PRO A 133 -21.03 -4.84 21.36
C PRO A 133 -20.27 -5.81 22.27
N ASP A 134 -20.90 -6.93 22.62
CA ASP A 134 -20.33 -7.99 23.47
C ASP A 134 -19.30 -8.87 22.75
N ASN A 135 -19.28 -8.90 21.42
CA ASN A 135 -18.34 -9.69 20.61
C ASN A 135 -17.50 -8.86 19.64
N TRP A 136 -17.58 -7.54 19.75
CA TRP A 136 -16.92 -6.57 18.86
C TRP A 136 -15.39 -6.64 18.93
N GLU A 137 -14.81 -6.61 20.13
CA GLU A 137 -13.34 -6.67 20.32
C GLU A 137 -12.74 -7.97 19.75
N PRO A 138 -13.27 -9.17 20.06
CA PRO A 138 -12.82 -10.41 19.42
C PRO A 138 -12.96 -10.42 17.89
N PHE A 139 -13.98 -9.76 17.34
CA PHE A 139 -14.13 -9.61 15.90
C PHE A 139 -13.03 -8.71 15.30
N LEU A 140 -12.77 -7.57 15.92
CA LEU A 140 -11.73 -6.64 15.48
C LEU A 140 -10.34 -7.25 15.54
N ASP A 141 -10.01 -7.96 16.61
CA ASP A 141 -8.73 -8.66 16.71
C ASP A 141 -8.55 -9.67 15.57
N ARG A 142 -9.63 -10.37 15.19
CA ARG A 142 -9.59 -11.30 14.04
C ARG A 142 -9.42 -10.56 12.72
N LEU A 143 -10.13 -9.45 12.54
CA LEU A 143 -10.03 -8.63 11.34
C LEU A 143 -8.62 -8.07 11.17
N THR A 144 -8.06 -7.48 12.23
CA THR A 144 -6.68 -6.97 12.28
C THR A 144 -5.67 -8.05 11.92
N ASN A 145 -5.79 -9.26 12.49
CA ASN A 145 -4.87 -10.37 12.17
C ASN A 145 -4.95 -10.81 10.70
N ILE A 146 -6.16 -10.86 10.13
CA ILE A 146 -6.35 -11.20 8.71
C ILE A 146 -5.76 -10.10 7.82
N THR A 147 -6.01 -8.83 8.15
CA THR A 147 -5.45 -7.68 7.41
C THR A 147 -3.92 -7.61 7.54
N ALA A 148 -3.33 -7.96 8.68
CA ALA A 148 -1.87 -8.02 8.84
C ALA A 148 -1.25 -9.02 7.86
N ALA A 149 -1.85 -10.21 7.73
CA ALA A 149 -1.37 -11.24 6.82
C ALA A 149 -1.52 -10.85 5.34
N MET A 150 -2.53 -10.05 4.99
CA MET A 150 -2.81 -9.65 3.60
C MET A 150 -2.09 -8.37 3.17
N CYS A 151 -2.00 -7.39 4.06
CA CYS A 151 -1.64 -6.01 3.74
C CYS A 151 -0.50 -5.47 4.62
N GLY A 152 0.04 -6.27 5.54
CA GLY A 152 1.07 -5.86 6.48
C GLY A 152 0.52 -5.18 7.75
N ASP A 153 1.37 -5.08 8.76
CA ASP A 153 1.01 -4.62 10.11
C ASP A 153 0.52 -3.17 10.16
N THR A 154 0.97 -2.34 9.21
CA THR A 154 0.57 -0.93 9.08
C THR A 154 -0.94 -0.81 8.80
N PHE A 155 -1.48 -1.64 7.92
CA PHE A 155 -2.91 -1.64 7.62
C PHE A 155 -3.73 -2.33 8.70
N ALA A 156 -3.18 -3.38 9.34
CA ALA A 156 -3.80 -4.02 10.49
C ALA A 156 -4.06 -3.04 11.64
N SER A 157 -3.08 -2.18 11.91
CA SER A 157 -3.17 -1.14 12.95
C SER A 157 -4.25 -0.11 12.64
N LEU A 158 -4.37 0.32 11.37
CA LEU A 158 -5.44 1.23 10.93
C LEU A 158 -6.84 0.63 11.10
N ILE A 159 -6.99 -0.67 10.85
CA ILE A 159 -8.24 -1.41 11.06
C ILE A 159 -8.61 -1.49 12.54
N GLN A 160 -7.64 -1.79 13.41
CA GLN A 160 -7.87 -1.83 14.85
C GLN A 160 -8.28 -0.45 15.40
N GLU A 161 -7.61 0.61 14.96
CA GLU A 161 -7.91 1.97 15.39
C GLU A 161 -9.26 2.47 14.87
N ARG A 162 -9.65 2.13 13.63
CA ARG A 162 -11.00 2.45 13.09
C ARG A 162 -12.11 1.63 13.74
N GLY A 163 -11.81 0.41 14.17
CA GLY A 163 -12.75 -0.43 14.89
C GLY A 163 -13.10 0.11 16.28
N GLN A 164 -12.22 0.91 16.89
CA GLN A 164 -12.41 1.47 18.23
C GLN A 164 -12.95 2.91 18.28
N MET A 165 -13.21 3.54 17.12
CA MET A 165 -14.00 4.78 16.98
C MET A 165 -15.43 4.59 17.44
#